data_AF-A0ABD0AE05-F1
#
_entry.id   AF-A0ABD0AE05-F1
#
_cell.length_a   1.000
_cell.length_b   1.000
_cell.length_c   1.000
_cell.angle_alpha   90.00
_cell.angle_beta   90.00
_cell.angle_gamma   90.00
#
_symmetry.space_group_name_H-M   'P 1'
#
loop_
_entity.id
_entity.type
_entity.pdbx_description
1 polymer ?
#
loop_
_entity_poly.entity_id
_entity_poly.type
_entity_poly.pdbx_seq_one_letter_code
_entity_poly.pdbx_strand_id
1 'polypeptide(L)'
;MDDLTCPDCQHELKEIGSFCARKELLKQDVIHADETPYRVLDSERAKDYVWTFLSGKHAEKPIVLYHYGSRKGAEAWDFLAGFSGYLHCDQYLA
;
A
#
# COMPACT_ATOMS: atom_id res chain seq x y z
N MET A 1 9.76 -5.45 -19.82
CA MET A 1 9.56 -6.82 -19.29
C MET A 1 8.18 -6.79 -18.68
N ASP A 2 7.15 -6.71 -19.53
CA ASP A 2 5.87 -6.08 -19.19
C ASP A 2 4.69 -6.96 -19.61
N ASP A 3 4.78 -8.26 -19.30
CA ASP A 3 3.62 -9.12 -19.46
C ASP A 3 3.27 -9.75 -18.12
N LEU A 4 2.57 -8.97 -17.29
CA LEU A 4 1.92 -9.43 -16.07
C LEU A 4 0.61 -10.16 -16.41
N THR A 5 0.51 -10.82 -17.56
CA THR A 5 -0.64 -11.65 -17.90
C THR A 5 -0.24 -13.12 -17.96
N CYS A 6 -1.14 -13.98 -17.48
CA CYS A 6 -0.93 -15.41 -17.49
C CYS A 6 -0.99 -15.89 -18.95
N PRO A 7 0.06 -16.54 -19.47
CA PRO A 7 0.08 -16.97 -20.87
C PRO A 7 -0.99 -18.02 -21.20
N ASP A 8 -1.49 -18.74 -20.19
CA ASP A 8 -2.49 -19.80 -20.37
C ASP A 8 -3.93 -19.29 -20.38
N CYS A 9 -4.26 -18.34 -19.49
CA CYS A 9 -5.65 -17.88 -19.30
C CYS A 9 -5.85 -16.39 -19.55
N GLN A 10 -4.80 -15.66 -19.94
CA GLN A 10 -4.79 -14.21 -20.23
C GLN A 10 -5.30 -13.32 -19.08
N HIS A 11 -5.37 -13.85 -17.86
CA HIS A 11 -5.69 -13.06 -16.68
C HIS A 11 -4.46 -12.35 -16.14
N GLU A 12 -4.66 -11.19 -15.51
CA GLU A 12 -3.60 -10.45 -14.83
C GLU A 12 -2.99 -11.28 -13.69
N LEU A 13 -1.68 -11.53 -13.76
CA LEU A 13 -0.87 -12.12 -12.71
C LEU A 13 -0.69 -11.08 -11.61
N LYS A 14 -1.37 -11.31 -10.49
CA LYS A 14 -1.18 -10.50 -9.28
C LYS A 14 -0.04 -11.09 -8.46
N GLU A 15 0.83 -10.23 -7.95
CA GLU A 15 1.85 -10.64 -7.00
C GLU A 15 1.17 -11.27 -5.77
N ILE A 16 1.43 -12.56 -5.54
CA ILE A 16 0.74 -13.34 -4.51
C ILE A 16 1.04 -12.76 -3.11
N GLY A 17 2.27 -12.31 -2.87
CA GLY A 17 2.72 -11.77 -1.59
C GLY A 17 1.92 -10.53 -1.18
N SER A 18 2.10 -9.44 -1.92
CA SER A 18 1.47 -8.14 -1.64
C SER A 18 -0.06 -8.22 -1.68
N PHE A 19 -0.64 -8.97 -2.61
CA PHE A 19 -2.09 -9.11 -2.70
C PHE A 19 -2.71 -9.82 -1.49
N CYS A 20 -2.14 -10.96 -1.08
CA CYS A 20 -2.63 -11.70 0.08
C CYS A 20 -2.38 -10.94 1.39
N ALA A 21 -1.21 -10.31 1.52
CA ALA A 21 -0.89 -9.49 2.70
C ALA A 21 -1.83 -8.29 2.83
N ARG A 22 -2.16 -7.59 1.73
CA ARG A 22 -3.15 -6.50 1.75
C ARG A 22 -4.50 -7.02 2.21
N LYS A 23 -4.97 -8.15 1.68
CA LYS A 23 -6.25 -8.76 2.08
C LYS A 23 -6.30 -9.08 3.58
N GLU A 24 -5.22 -9.58 4.16
CA GLU A 24 -5.16 -9.84 5.61
C GLU A 24 -5.06 -8.54 6.43
N LEU A 25 -4.35 -7.54 5.91
CA LEU A 25 -4.23 -6.23 6.54
C LEU A 25 -5.58 -5.50 6.62
N LEU A 26 -6.38 -5.54 5.56
CA LEU A 26 -7.71 -4.90 5.52
C LEU A 26 -8.74 -5.52 6.48
N LYS A 27 -8.44 -6.69 7.06
CA LYS A 27 -9.28 -7.33 8.10
C LYS A 27 -8.97 -6.84 9.51
N GLN A 28 -7.90 -6.07 9.70
CA GLN A 28 -7.55 -5.53 11.02
C GLN A 28 -8.57 -4.47 11.46
N ASP A 29 -8.76 -4.30 12.76
CA ASP A 29 -9.61 -3.22 13.28
C ASP A 29 -8.93 -1.85 13.18
N VAL A 30 -7.59 -1.84 13.19
CA VAL A 30 -6.76 -0.63 13.15
C VAL A 30 -5.64 -0.80 12.13
N ILE A 31 -5.50 0.16 11.23
CA ILE A 31 -4.38 0.29 10.30
C ILE A 31 -3.69 1.63 10.56
N HIS A 32 -2.36 1.62 10.48
CA HIS A 32 -1.55 2.83 10.43
C HIS A 32 -1.18 3.10 8.97
N ALA A 33 -1.32 4.35 8.53
CA ALA A 33 -0.85 4.80 7.21
C ALA A 33 0.01 6.04 7.37
N ASP A 34 1.17 6.04 6.72
CA ASP A 34 2.12 7.15 6.72
C ASP A 34 2.68 7.35 5.31
N GLU A 35 2.90 8.61 4.92
CA GLU A 35 3.61 8.98 3.70
C GLU A 35 4.96 9.58 4.09
N THR A 36 6.04 9.05 3.52
CA THR A 36 7.38 9.57 3.74
C THR A 36 8.00 10.04 2.42
N PRO A 37 8.49 11.30 2.34
CA PRO A 37 9.22 11.78 1.19
C PRO A 37 10.66 11.26 1.21
N TYR A 38 11.17 10.82 0.07
CA TYR A 38 12.56 10.41 -0.09
C TYR A 38 13.09 10.76 -1.48
N ARG A 39 14.40 10.57 -1.69
CA ARG A 39 15.06 10.82 -2.97
C ARG A 39 15.44 9.50 -3.62
N VAL A 40 14.86 9.21 -4.79
CA VAL A 40 15.31 8.08 -5.62
C VAL A 40 16.47 8.55 -6.49
N LEU A 41 17.56 7.77 -6.52
CA LEU A 41 18.78 8.11 -7.26
C LEU A 41 18.54 8.25 -8.76
N ASP A 42 17.68 7.39 -9.32
CA ASP A 42 17.38 7.29 -10.75
C ASP A 42 16.06 7.99 -11.14
N SER A 43 15.55 8.88 -10.28
CA SER A 43 14.33 9.65 -10.54
C SER A 43 14.67 11.08 -10.95
N GLU A 44 14.02 11.58 -12.00
CA GLU A 44 14.09 12.99 -12.38
C GLU A 44 13.33 13.90 -11.40
N ARG A 45 12.49 13.34 -10.51
CA ARG A 45 11.68 14.12 -9.57
C ARG A 45 12.46 14.50 -8.32
N ALA A 46 12.43 15.78 -7.95
CA ALA A 46 13.13 16.27 -6.75
C ALA A 46 12.74 15.56 -5.44
N LYS A 47 11.49 15.08 -5.34
CA LYS A 47 10.98 14.25 -4.24
C LYS A 47 10.11 13.14 -4.79
N ASP A 48 10.35 11.95 -4.26
CA ASP A 48 9.52 10.77 -4.44
C ASP A 48 8.88 10.40 -3.10
N TYR A 49 7.87 9.54 -3.14
CA TYR A 49 7.03 9.25 -2.00
C TYR A 49 6.81 7.74 -1.87
N VAL A 50 6.88 7.26 -0.64
CA VAL A 50 6.47 5.91 -0.28
C VAL A 50 5.38 6.00 0.78
N TRP A 51 4.33 5.22 0.58
CA TRP A 51 3.29 4.99 1.57
C TRP A 51 3.62 3.73 2.34
N THR A 52 3.49 3.79 3.65
CA THR A 52 3.63 2.63 4.52
C THR A 52 2.28 2.33 5.15
N PHE A 53 1.80 1.09 4.98
CA PHE A 53 0.58 0.60 5.61
C PHE A 53 0.95 -0.51 6.59
N LEU A 54 0.60 -0.32 7.85
CA LEU A 54 0.99 -1.23 8.93
C LEU A 54 -0.22 -1.70 9.73
N SER A 55 -0.19 -2.98 10.12
CA SER A 55 -1.08 -3.48 11.15
C SER A 55 -0.77 -2.82 12.50
N GLY A 56 -1.75 -2.80 13.41
CA GLY A 56 -1.50 -2.39 14.79
C GLY A 56 -0.38 -3.18 15.47
N LYS A 57 0.29 -2.57 16.46
CA LYS A 57 1.42 -3.15 17.21
C LYS A 57 1.14 -4.53 17.82
N HIS A 58 -0.11 -4.80 18.16
CA HIS A 58 -0.56 -6.03 18.82
C HIS A 58 -1.30 -6.99 17.87
N ALA A 59 -1.23 -6.78 16.56
CA ALA A 59 -1.80 -7.69 15.58
C ALA A 59 -1.13 -9.07 15.67
N GLU A 60 -1.94 -10.13 15.67
CA GLU A 60 -1.46 -11.53 15.67
C GLU A 60 -0.55 -11.81 14.45
N LYS A 61 -0.91 -11.20 13.31
CA LYS A 61 -0.13 -11.25 12.06
C LYS A 61 0.41 -9.85 11.77
N PRO A 62 1.66 -9.54 12.15
CA PRO A 62 2.25 -8.24 11.84
C PRO A 62 2.46 -8.13 10.32
N ILE A 63 1.92 -7.06 9.72
CA ILE A 63 2.03 -6.80 8.29
C ILE A 63 2.53 -5.38 8.09
N VAL A 64 3.51 -5.24 7.21
CA VAL A 64 4.03 -3.94 6.73
C VAL A 64 4.08 -4.01 5.21
N LEU A 65 3.38 -3.09 4.56
CA LEU A 65 3.37 -2.97 3.11
C LEU A 65 3.83 -1.57 2.72
N TYR A 66 4.70 -1.52 1.71
CA TYR A 66 5.19 -0.29 1.10
C TYR A 66 4.55 -0.13 -0.26
N HIS A 67 4.10 1.08 -0.58
CA HIS A 67 3.52 1.43 -1.87
C HIS A 67 4.22 2.67 -2.40
N TYR A 68 4.90 2.54 -3.54
CA TYR A 68 5.53 3.67 -4.20
C TYR A 68 4.50 4.44 -5.01
N GLY A 69 4.38 5.74 -4.76
CA GLY A 69 3.32 6.54 -5.38
C GLY A 69 3.57 8.03 -5.29
N SER A 70 2.49 8.80 -5.44
CA SER A 70 2.50 10.24 -5.23
C SER A 70 2.18 10.60 -3.77
N ARG A 71 2.24 11.90 -3.43
CA ARG A 71 1.79 12.41 -2.12
C ARG A 71 0.26 12.47 -1.97
N LYS A 72 -0.49 12.15 -3.02
CA LYS A 72 -1.95 12.37 -3.02
C LYS A 72 -2.62 11.38 -2.09
N GLY A 73 -3.61 11.85 -1.33
CA GLY A 73 -4.45 10.97 -0.50
C GLY A 73 -5.16 9.87 -1.30
N ALA A 74 -5.34 10.06 -2.61
CA ALA A 74 -5.85 9.04 -3.53
C ALA A 74 -5.08 7.71 -3.46
N GLU A 75 -3.75 7.74 -3.25
CA GLU A 75 -2.95 6.52 -3.10
C GLU A 75 -3.39 5.70 -1.89
N ALA A 76 -3.64 6.37 -0.76
CA ALA A 76 -4.13 5.74 0.46
C ALA A 76 -5.59 5.30 0.32
N TRP A 77 -6.45 6.11 -0.30
CA TRP A 77 -7.85 5.78 -0.58
C TRP A 77 -7.98 4.51 -1.42
N ASP A 78 -7.24 4.42 -2.53
CA ASP A 78 -7.27 3.26 -3.42
C ASP A 78 -6.70 2.01 -2.72
N PHE A 79 -5.58 2.17 -2.00
CA PHE A 79 -5.00 1.07 -1.23
C PHE A 79 -5.96 0.57 -0.15
N LEU A 80 -6.65 1.44 0.56
CA LEU A 80 -7.57 1.10 1.65
C LEU A 80 -9.00 0.79 1.18
N ALA A 81 -9.24 0.70 -0.13
CA ALA A 81 -10.55 0.36 -0.67
C ALA A 81 -11.09 -0.95 -0.05
N GLY A 82 -12.25 -0.84 0.61
CA GLY A 82 -12.91 -1.94 1.34
C GLY A 82 -12.58 -2.03 2.84
N PHE A 83 -11.69 -1.17 3.36
CA PHE A 83 -11.43 -1.05 4.79
C PHE A 83 -12.60 -0.38 5.52
N SER A 84 -12.92 -0.85 6.72
CA SER A 84 -14.01 -0.29 7.55
C SER A 84 -13.63 -0.09 9.03
N GLY A 85 -12.36 -0.25 9.37
CA GLY A 85 -11.83 -0.04 10.71
C GLY A 85 -11.35 1.40 10.93
N TYR A 86 -10.48 1.56 11.94
CA TYR A 86 -9.88 2.84 12.28
C TYR A 86 -8.54 3.03 11.58
N LEU A 87 -8.36 4.21 10.98
CA LEU A 87 -7.12 4.60 10.34
C LEU A 87 -6.36 5.59 11.23
N HIS A 88 -5.16 5.21 11.65
CA HIS A 88 -4.22 6.11 12.32
C HIS A 88 -3.30 6.74 11.28
N CYS A 89 -3.32 8.06 11.18
CA CYS A 89 -2.51 8.85 10.25
C CYS A 89 -2.24 10.24 10.84
N ASP A 90 -1.16 10.89 10.43
CA ASP A 90 -0.66 12.14 11.02
C ASP A 90 -1.27 13.41 10.40
N GLN A 91 -1.66 13.36 9.12
CA GLN A 91 -2.60 14.24 8.42
C GLN A 91 -2.62 13.89 6.93
N TYR A 92 -3.73 13.35 6.42
CA TYR A 92 -4.06 13.41 5.00
C TYR A 92 -5.40 14.14 4.81
N LEU A 93 -5.53 14.94 3.74
CA LEU A 93 -6.81 15.52 3.35
C LEU A 93 -7.72 14.39 2.88
N ALA A 94 -8.76 14.10 3.66
CA ALA A 94 -9.85 13.19 3.29
C ALA A 94 -10.65 13.76 2.12
#